data_AF-A0A2V6Y7Y1-F1
#
_entry.id   AF-A0A2V6Y7Y1-F1
#
_cell.length_a   1.000
_cell.length_b   1.000
_cell.length_c   1.000
_cell.angle_alpha   90.00
_cell.angle_beta   90.00
_cell.angle_gamma   90.00
#
_symmetry.space_group_name_H-M   'P 1'
#
loop_
_entity.id
_entity.type
_entity.pdbx_description
1 polymer ?
#
loop_
_entity_poly.entity_id
_entity_poly.type
_entity_poly.pdbx_seq_one_letter_code
_entity_poly.pdbx_strand_id
1 'polypeptide(L)'
;MRVIGLSILLVLAWANLVGAQEPAHDPMRDAVRDMMVGNAIRNSMPAEYRIGREDTLRISANDGALPTLTVHVRPDGTISLPLLADVPAAGFTAAELSDVLTTKLRAFIPNPRPSVIVLDQRSVRP
;
A
#
# COMPACT_ATOMS: atom_id res chain seq x y z
N MET A 1 -37.00 29.65 -63.09
CA MET A 1 -38.17 30.48 -63.49
C MET A 1 -39.24 30.32 -62.42
N ARG A 2 -39.80 31.44 -61.92
CA ARG A 2 -40.83 31.59 -60.85
C ARG A 2 -40.26 31.45 -59.42
N VAL A 3 -39.73 32.50 -58.76
CA VAL A 3 -40.29 33.80 -58.27
C VAL A 3 -41.32 33.62 -57.15
N ILE A 4 -41.28 34.55 -56.17
CA ILE A 4 -42.11 34.81 -54.96
C ILE A 4 -41.47 34.23 -53.69
N GLY A 5 -41.07 34.96 -52.64
CA GLY A 5 -41.25 36.37 -52.29
C GLY A 5 -41.53 36.48 -50.78
N LEU A 6 -40.88 37.47 -50.15
CA LEU A 6 -41.35 38.23 -48.98
C LEU A 6 -41.05 37.74 -47.55
N SER A 7 -40.62 38.73 -46.75
CA SER A 7 -40.85 38.90 -45.31
C SER A 7 -39.75 38.45 -44.35
N ILE A 8 -38.81 39.38 -44.15
CA ILE A 8 -38.15 39.66 -42.87
C ILE A 8 -39.23 39.78 -41.78
N LEU A 9 -39.17 38.94 -40.75
CA LEU A 9 -39.79 39.20 -39.46
C LEU A 9 -38.95 38.57 -38.34
N LEU A 10 -38.07 39.43 -37.82
CA LEU A 10 -37.71 39.61 -36.41
C LEU A 10 -38.28 38.54 -35.44
N VAL A 11 -37.54 37.45 -35.20
CA VAL A 11 -37.81 36.58 -34.05
C VAL A 11 -37.13 37.21 -32.84
N LEU A 12 -37.97 37.83 -32.02
CA LEU A 12 -37.67 38.46 -30.75
C LEU A 12 -36.83 37.53 -29.86
N ALA A 13 -35.71 38.06 -29.39
CA ALA A 13 -34.94 37.53 -28.27
C ALA A 13 -35.84 37.46 -27.03
N TRP A 14 -36.39 36.28 -26.75
CA TRP A 14 -36.94 35.97 -25.44
C TRP A 14 -35.78 35.61 -24.53
N ALA A 15 -35.32 36.63 -23.80
CA ALA A 15 -34.52 36.48 -22.60
C ALA A 15 -35.26 35.53 -21.64
N ASN A 16 -34.89 34.24 -21.66
CA ASN A 16 -35.19 33.37 -20.54
C ASN A 16 -34.27 33.81 -19.41
N LEU A 17 -34.84 34.72 -18.62
CA LEU A 17 -34.62 35.01 -17.23
C LEU A 17 -34.84 33.75 -16.37
N VAL A 18 -34.16 32.65 -16.73
CA VAL A 18 -33.91 31.58 -15.76
C VAL A 18 -32.75 32.10 -14.95
N GLY A 19 -33.08 32.66 -13.79
CA GLY A 19 -32.15 32.70 -12.68
C GLY A 19 -31.68 31.27 -12.48
N ALA A 20 -30.51 30.96 -13.01
CA ALA A 20 -29.72 29.85 -12.54
C ALA A 20 -29.37 30.22 -11.10
N GLN A 21 -30.28 29.90 -10.18
CA GLN A 21 -29.96 29.76 -8.78
C GLN A 21 -28.93 28.64 -8.74
N GLU A 22 -27.65 29.01 -8.75
CA GLU A 22 -26.58 28.11 -8.37
C GLU A 22 -27.04 27.44 -7.06
N PRO A 23 -27.17 26.11 -7.03
CA PRO A 23 -27.67 25.44 -5.85
C PRO A 23 -26.77 25.86 -4.68
N ALA A 24 -27.38 26.34 -3.61
CA ALA A 24 -26.67 26.79 -2.42
C ALA A 24 -25.61 25.75 -2.06
N HIS A 25 -24.34 26.17 -2.06
CA HIS A 25 -23.22 25.34 -1.62
C HIS A 25 -23.50 24.93 -0.18
N ASP A 26 -23.83 23.66 0.03
CA ASP A 26 -24.12 23.10 1.34
C ASP A 26 -22.80 22.57 1.92
N PRO A 27 -22.14 23.32 2.83
CA PRO A 27 -20.82 22.97 3.31
C PRO A 27 -20.85 21.65 4.10
N MET A 28 -22.00 21.26 4.64
CA MET A 28 -22.18 19.99 5.35
C MET A 28 -22.10 18.80 4.41
N ARG A 29 -22.74 18.85 3.24
CA ARG A 29 -22.69 17.81 2.20
C ARG A 29 -21.27 17.61 1.67
N ASP A 30 -20.53 18.68 1.44
CA ASP A 30 -19.14 18.55 0.98
C ASP A 30 -18.20 18.06 2.08
N ALA A 31 -18.41 18.46 3.34
CA ALA A 31 -17.66 17.92 4.49
C ALA A 31 -17.92 16.42 4.71
N VAL A 32 -19.19 15.98 4.65
CA VAL A 32 -19.55 14.56 4.76
C VAL A 32 -18.96 13.76 3.61
N ARG A 33 -18.93 14.33 2.39
CA ARG A 33 -18.31 13.70 1.22
C ARG A 33 -16.79 13.59 1.36
N ASP A 34 -16.12 14.62 1.88
CA ASP A 34 -14.68 14.59 2.15
C ASP A 34 -14.31 13.59 3.26
N MET A 35 -15.14 13.50 4.32
CA MET A 35 -14.98 12.48 5.37
C MET A 35 -15.15 11.05 4.85
N MET A 36 -16.16 10.81 4.01
CA MET A 36 -16.41 9.48 3.41
C MET A 36 -15.30 9.08 2.42
N VAL A 37 -14.87 10.01 1.56
CA VAL A 37 -13.78 9.77 0.60
C VAL A 37 -12.45 9.59 1.32
N GLY A 38 -12.11 10.48 2.26
CA GLY A 38 -10.86 10.43 3.01
C GLY A 38 -10.70 9.15 3.85
N ASN A 39 -11.77 8.62 4.43
CA ASN A 39 -11.73 7.37 5.18
C ASN A 39 -11.61 6.14 4.27
N ALA A 40 -12.25 6.15 3.09
CA ALA A 40 -12.16 5.07 2.11
C ALA A 40 -10.73 4.92 1.53
N ILE A 41 -10.03 6.04 1.27
CA ILE A 41 -8.65 6.01 0.76
C ILE A 41 -7.68 5.42 1.82
N ARG A 42 -7.85 5.76 3.10
CA ARG A 42 -7.01 5.22 4.20
C ARG A 42 -7.21 3.71 4.40
N ASN A 43 -8.43 3.21 4.23
CA ASN A 43 -8.75 1.79 4.37
C ASN A 43 -8.41 0.95 3.14
N SER A 44 -7.95 1.59 2.05
CA SER A 44 -7.58 0.95 0.78
C SER A 44 -6.07 0.78 0.62
N MET A 45 -5.25 1.29 1.56
CA MET A 45 -3.82 0.98 1.57
C MET A 45 -3.64 -0.47 2.04
N PRO A 46 -3.03 -1.35 1.23
CA PRO A 46 -2.76 -2.71 1.68
C PRO A 46 -1.84 -2.64 2.90
N ALA A 47 -2.29 -3.22 4.02
CA ALA A 47 -1.47 -3.33 5.21
C ALA A 47 -0.17 -4.06 4.86
N GLU A 48 0.97 -3.50 5.26
CA GLU A 48 2.27 -4.11 4.98
C GLU A 48 2.36 -5.49 5.64
N TYR A 49 2.79 -6.48 4.87
CA TYR A 49 2.86 -7.86 5.34
C TYR A 49 3.81 -7.98 6.54
N ARG A 50 3.30 -8.55 7.62
CA ARG A 50 4.10 -8.92 8.78
C ARG A 50 4.29 -10.43 8.78
N ILE A 51 5.53 -10.83 8.96
CA ILE A 51 5.94 -12.22 9.08
C ILE A 51 5.18 -12.84 10.26
N GLY A 52 4.58 -14.00 10.04
CA GLY A 52 3.90 -14.76 11.08
C GLY A 52 4.61 -16.07 11.42
N ARG A 53 4.02 -16.80 12.36
CA ARG A 53 4.53 -18.10 12.83
C ARG A 53 4.30 -19.15 11.74
N GLU A 54 5.23 -20.08 11.58
CA GLU A 54 5.23 -21.10 10.53
C GLU A 54 5.48 -20.58 9.09
N ASP A 55 5.76 -19.29 8.93
CA ASP A 55 6.19 -18.76 7.63
C ASP A 55 7.56 -19.32 7.24
N THR A 56 7.77 -19.47 5.93
CA THR A 56 9.08 -19.86 5.39
C THR A 56 9.78 -18.64 4.84
N LEU A 57 10.98 -18.35 5.36
CA LEU A 57 11.80 -17.22 4.97
C LEU A 57 13.06 -17.69 4.24
N ARG A 58 13.45 -16.97 3.20
CA ARG A 58 14.78 -17.04 2.61
C ARG A 58 15.60 -15.86 3.06
N ILE A 59 16.77 -16.14 3.61
CA ILE A 59 17.73 -15.16 4.08
C ILE A 59 19.00 -15.31 3.25
N SER A 60 19.45 -14.23 2.64
CA SER A 60 20.63 -14.23 1.76
C SER A 60 21.37 -12.91 1.89
N ALA A 61 22.68 -12.88 1.64
CA ALA A 61 23.40 -11.61 1.46
C ALA A 61 23.52 -11.28 -0.03
N ASN A 62 23.24 -10.03 -0.40
CA ASN A 62 23.42 -9.58 -1.78
C ASN A 62 24.89 -9.63 -2.23
N ASP A 63 25.82 -9.50 -1.28
CA ASP A 63 27.27 -9.48 -1.52
C ASP A 63 27.93 -10.87 -1.37
N GLY A 64 27.15 -11.93 -1.13
CA GLY A 64 27.69 -13.28 -0.87
C GLY A 64 28.34 -13.45 0.51
N ALA A 65 28.31 -12.43 1.36
CA ALA A 65 28.84 -12.48 2.74
C ALA A 65 28.15 -13.51 3.66
N LEU A 66 26.95 -13.96 3.27
CA LEU A 66 26.17 -14.97 3.98
C LEU A 66 25.74 -16.05 2.97
N PRO A 67 25.77 -17.33 3.35
CA PRO A 67 25.11 -18.36 2.57
C PRO A 67 23.61 -18.08 2.49
N THR A 68 22.97 -18.50 1.39
CA THR A 68 21.51 -18.48 1.28
C THR A 68 20.95 -19.55 2.20
N LEU A 69 20.13 -19.14 3.17
CA LEU A 69 19.48 -20.01 4.14
C LEU A 69 17.98 -19.94 3.93
N THR A 70 17.31 -21.09 3.98
CA THR A 70 15.86 -21.18 4.07
C THR A 70 15.52 -21.63 5.48
N VAL A 71 14.76 -20.81 6.19
CA VAL A 71 14.38 -21.05 7.60
C VAL A 71 12.89 -20.93 7.79
N HIS A 72 12.36 -21.66 8.75
CA HIS A 72 10.96 -21.56 9.15
C HIS A 72 10.85 -20.71 10.42
N VAL A 73 9.84 -19.85 10.49
CA VAL A 73 9.50 -19.13 11.71
C VAL A 73 8.86 -20.13 12.66
N ARG A 74 9.49 -20.34 13.81
CA ARG A 74 9.04 -21.33 14.80
C ARG A 74 7.71 -20.93 15.44
N PRO A 75 7.02 -21.87 16.12
CA PRO A 75 5.80 -21.57 16.86
C PRO A 75 5.98 -20.51 17.94
N ASP A 76 7.19 -20.30 18.47
CA ASP A 76 7.50 -19.25 19.43
C ASP A 76 7.68 -17.85 18.79
N GLY A 77 7.83 -17.79 17.45
CA GLY A 77 7.95 -16.55 16.68
C GLY A 77 9.40 -16.15 16.34
N THR A 78 10.37 -17.02 16.63
CA THR A 78 11.78 -16.81 16.27
C THR A 78 12.19 -17.63 15.05
N ILE A 79 13.31 -17.26 14.44
CA ILE A 79 14.05 -18.06 13.47
C ILE A 79 15.40 -18.44 14.07
N SER A 80 15.87 -19.64 13.74
CA SER A 80 17.18 -20.10 14.18
C SER A 80 18.22 -19.97 13.05
N LEU A 81 19.35 -19.31 13.33
CA LEU A 81 20.45 -19.08 12.38
C LEU A 81 21.78 -19.58 12.96
N PRO A 82 22.68 -20.17 12.14
CA PRO A 82 23.94 -20.75 12.61
C PRO A 82 24.82 -19.79 13.44
N LEU A 83 24.83 -18.50 13.09
CA LEU A 83 25.66 -17.49 13.75
C LEU A 83 24.94 -16.71 14.85
N LEU A 84 23.61 -16.71 14.87
CA LEU A 84 22.80 -15.84 15.73
C LEU A 84 21.89 -16.58 16.70
N ALA A 85 21.99 -17.92 16.76
CA ALA A 85 21.08 -18.78 17.51
C ALA A 85 19.63 -18.41 17.20
N ASP A 86 18.90 -17.80 18.13
CA ASP A 86 17.50 -17.40 17.94
C ASP A 86 17.33 -15.89 17.72
N VAL A 87 16.55 -15.53 16.69
CA VAL A 87 16.22 -14.15 16.33
C VAL A 87 14.71 -13.99 16.21
N PRO A 88 14.10 -12.99 16.88
CA PRO A 88 12.67 -12.74 16.73
C PRO A 88 12.34 -12.32 15.30
N ALA A 89 11.31 -12.93 14.71
CA ALA A 89 10.90 -12.70 13.33
C ALA A 89 9.40 -12.40 13.21
N ALA A 90 8.57 -13.06 14.00
CA ALA A 90 7.12 -12.84 13.98
C ALA A 90 6.76 -11.40 14.36
N GLY A 91 5.82 -10.82 13.63
CA GLY A 91 5.39 -9.44 13.79
C GLY A 91 6.26 -8.41 13.06
N PHE A 92 7.47 -8.77 12.61
CA PHE A 92 8.30 -7.89 11.80
C PHE A 92 7.91 -7.94 10.32
N THR A 93 8.12 -6.84 9.62
CA THR A 93 8.18 -6.86 8.15
C THR A 93 9.53 -7.42 7.69
N ALA A 94 9.64 -7.80 6.42
CA ALA A 94 10.90 -8.29 5.86
C ALA A 94 12.04 -7.25 5.99
N ALA A 95 11.72 -5.96 5.85
CA ALA A 95 12.67 -4.86 6.01
C ALA A 95 13.11 -4.70 7.47
N GLU A 96 12.16 -4.72 8.41
CA GLU A 96 12.46 -4.65 9.86
C GLU A 96 13.35 -5.82 10.29
N LEU A 97 13.04 -7.05 9.86
CA LEU A 97 13.86 -8.21 10.17
C LEU A 97 15.27 -8.10 9.56
N SER A 98 15.40 -7.55 8.35
CA SER A 98 16.70 -7.31 7.71
C SER A 98 17.56 -6.35 8.53
N ASP A 99 16.97 -5.31 9.13
CA ASP A 99 17.70 -4.36 9.99
C ASP A 99 18.17 -5.02 11.30
N VAL A 100 17.28 -5.81 11.93
CA VAL A 100 17.63 -6.60 13.12
C VAL A 100 18.79 -7.55 12.84
N LEU A 101 18.73 -8.27 11.71
CA LEU A 101 19.80 -9.18 11.30
C LEU A 101 21.10 -8.42 11.00
N THR A 102 21.01 -7.24 10.38
CA THR A 102 22.17 -6.38 10.11
C THR A 102 22.88 -6.02 11.41
N THR A 103 22.13 -5.58 12.42
CA THR A 103 22.67 -5.20 13.72
C THR A 103 23.33 -6.37 14.42
N LYS A 104 22.67 -7.54 14.46
CA LYS A 104 23.21 -8.73 15.13
C LYS A 104 24.41 -9.34 14.41
N LEU A 105 24.40 -9.39 13.06
CA LEU A 105 25.47 -10.00 12.27
C LEU A 105 26.77 -9.19 12.27
N ARG A 106 26.74 -7.89 12.58
CA ARG A 106 27.95 -7.02 12.61
C ARG A 106 29.03 -7.53 13.57
N ALA A 107 28.66 -8.30 14.58
CA ALA A 107 29.61 -8.92 15.52
C ALA A 107 30.42 -10.07 14.87
N PHE A 108 29.94 -10.63 13.76
CA PHE A 108 30.52 -11.81 13.12
C PHE A 108 31.01 -11.55 11.70
N ILE A 109 30.38 -10.59 10.99
CA ILE A 109 30.61 -10.29 9.58
C ILE A 109 30.76 -8.78 9.43
N PRO A 110 31.82 -8.29 8.76
CA PRO A 110 31.96 -6.86 8.47
C PRO A 110 30.92 -6.42 7.43
N ASN A 111 30.23 -5.31 7.71
CA ASN A 111 29.23 -4.70 6.82
C ASN A 111 28.17 -5.69 6.25
N PRO A 112 27.42 -6.42 7.09
CA PRO A 112 26.46 -7.38 6.62
C PRO A 112 25.29 -6.67 5.91
N ARG A 113 24.89 -7.18 4.74
CA ARG A 113 23.72 -6.72 3.99
C ARG A 113 22.74 -7.88 3.76
N PRO A 114 22.02 -8.32 4.81
CA PRO A 114 21.02 -9.38 4.70
C PRO A 114 19.82 -8.89 3.88
N SER A 115 19.25 -9.80 3.12
CA SER A 115 18.00 -9.67 2.39
C SER A 115 17.08 -10.80 2.83
N VAL A 116 15.87 -10.44 3.23
CA VAL A 116 14.83 -11.35 3.69
C VAL A 116 13.72 -11.39 2.65
N ILE A 117 13.34 -12.60 2.25
CA ILE A 117 12.23 -12.85 1.31
C ILE A 117 11.30 -13.87 1.95
N VAL A 118 9.99 -13.58 1.95
CA VAL A 118 8.97 -14.54 2.39
C VAL A 118 8.66 -15.49 1.24
N LEU A 119 8.91 -16.78 1.41
CA LEU A 119 8.69 -17.80 0.39
C LEU A 119 7.30 -18.44 0.46
N ASP A 120 6.82 -18.73 1.68
CA ASP A 120 5.52 -19.36 1.91
C ASP A 120 4.86 -18.69 3.11
N GLN A 121 3.63 -18.20 2.89
CA GLN A 121 2.83 -17.49 3.88
C GLN A 121 1.82 -18.47 4.47
N ARG A 122 2.24 -19.23 5.48
CA ARG A 122 1.36 -20.17 6.19
C ARG A 122 0.45 -19.45 7.18
N SER A 123 0.93 -18.33 7.71
CA SER A 123 0.24 -17.57 8.77
C SER A 123 -1.08 -16.92 8.33
N VAL A 124 -1.23 -16.63 7.04
CA VAL A 124 -2.36 -15.83 6.51
C VAL A 124 -3.45 -16.70 5.89
N ARG A 125 -3.21 -18.00 5.68
CA ARG A 125 -4.21 -18.90 5.11
C ARG A 125 -5.10 -19.45 6.25
N PRO A 126 -6.44 -19.28 6.19
CA PRO A 126 -7.37 -19.80 7.20
C PRO A 126 -7.48 -21.33 7.17
#